data_AF-A0A8J1LL39-F1
#
_entry.id   AF-A0A8J1LL39-F1
#
_cell.length_a   1.000
_cell.length_b   1.000
_cell.length_c   1.000
_cell.angle_alpha   90.00
_cell.angle_beta   90.00
_cell.angle_gamma   90.00
#
_symmetry.space_group_name_H-M   'P 1'
#
loop_
_entity.id
_entity.type
_entity.pdbx_description
1 polymer ?
#
loop_
_entity_poly.entity_id
_entity_poly.type
_entity_poly.pdbx_seq_one_letter_code
_entity_poly.pdbx_strand_id
1 'polypeptide(L)'
;MEKSLRNPSLKTLYSVLKNFREEYTDFEALASYYEDHYQDQNSKNLNLKHFLLTCIEDPRMRAKENIAQYSLMLDSLEVLKRERASLKNAKLPPGHPTRLQNRRQNYEYLRLQNTIKHHFRHFHIELLREQKLREAAGKKQTHKQTPAAKEKEYGATAAAEEGALASQGKEGAKEKEEEEEAAPGEVQQALEENEKEGAEEGGFP
;
A
#
# COMPACT_ATOMS: atom_id res chain seq x y z
N MET A 1 11.90 24.02 -5.45
CA MET A 1 12.26 24.39 -4.07
C MET A 1 12.17 23.14 -3.21
N GLU A 2 13.29 22.45 -2.97
CA GLU A 2 13.33 21.39 -1.96
C GLU A 2 13.18 22.05 -0.59
N LYS A 3 11.97 21.99 -0.02
CA LYS A 3 11.79 22.32 1.39
C LYS A 3 12.61 21.30 2.16
N SER A 4 13.68 21.76 2.82
CA SER A 4 14.39 20.99 3.83
C SER A 4 13.36 20.53 4.85
N LEU A 5 12.90 19.27 4.73
CA LEU A 5 12.01 18.62 5.67
C LEU A 5 12.77 18.60 6.99
N ARG A 6 12.42 19.53 7.87
CA ARG A 6 13.03 19.69 9.18
C ARG A 6 12.86 18.35 9.90
N ASN A 7 13.96 17.63 10.09
CA ASN A 7 13.92 16.33 10.78
C ASN A 7 13.23 16.51 12.13
N PRO A 8 12.14 15.77 12.42
CA PRO A 8 11.42 15.92 13.67
C PRO A 8 12.31 15.54 14.84
N SER A 9 12.27 16.36 15.90
CA SER A 9 13.02 16.05 17.11
C SER A 9 12.38 14.88 17.86
N LEU A 10 13.17 14.13 18.65
CA LEU A 10 12.63 13.08 19.52
C LEU A 10 11.56 13.62 20.48
N LYS A 11 11.72 14.85 20.98
CA LYS A 11 10.71 15.52 21.83
C LYS A 11 9.38 15.68 21.10
N THR A 12 9.43 16.08 19.83
CA THR A 12 8.25 16.18 18.97
C THR A 12 7.59 14.82 18.80
N LEU A 13 8.37 13.78 18.51
CA LEU A 13 7.85 12.42 18.36
C LEU A 13 7.16 11.93 19.64
N TYR A 14 7.77 12.10 20.82
CA TYR A 14 7.14 11.73 22.09
C TYR A 14 5.83 12.46 22.32
N SER A 15 5.78 13.75 22.00
CA SER A 15 4.54 14.54 22.13
C SER A 15 3.45 14.02 21.20
N VAL A 16 3.81 13.67 19.96
CA VAL A 16 2.88 13.08 18.99
C VAL A 16 2.37 11.75 19.52
N LEU A 17 3.26 10.80 19.85
CA LEU A 17 2.86 9.47 20.32
C LEU A 17 2.02 9.49 21.61
N LYS A 18 2.27 10.45 22.51
CA LYS A 18 1.50 10.60 23.75
C LYS A 18 0.03 10.98 23.49
N ASN A 19 -0.19 11.86 22.53
CA ASN A 19 -1.49 12.45 22.23
C ASN A 19 -2.20 11.75 21.06
N PHE A 20 -1.50 10.90 20.34
CA PHE A 20 -2.04 10.17 19.20
C PHE A 20 -3.14 9.21 19.66
N ARG A 21 -4.26 9.23 18.93
CA ARG A 21 -5.45 8.41 19.16
C ARG A 21 -5.94 7.95 17.79
N GLU A 22 -5.90 6.65 17.53
CA GLU A 22 -6.19 6.10 16.22
C GLU A 22 -7.62 6.39 15.77
N GLU A 23 -8.54 6.48 16.74
CA GLU A 23 -9.97 6.69 16.58
C GLU A 23 -10.30 8.06 15.95
N TYR A 24 -9.37 9.02 16.00
CA TYR A 24 -9.55 10.33 15.37
C TYR A 24 -9.18 10.35 13.88
N THR A 25 -8.77 9.21 13.35
CA THR A 25 -8.46 9.06 11.92
C THR A 25 -9.73 8.68 11.17
N ASP A 26 -10.19 9.57 10.30
CA ASP A 26 -11.33 9.30 9.42
C ASP A 26 -10.88 8.47 8.21
N PHE A 27 -10.90 7.14 8.37
CA PHE A 27 -10.48 6.21 7.32
C PHE A 27 -11.42 6.19 6.12
N GLU A 28 -12.71 6.46 6.31
CA GLU A 28 -13.69 6.54 5.21
C GLU A 28 -13.35 7.71 4.28
N ALA A 29 -13.07 8.89 4.85
CA ALA A 29 -12.64 10.05 4.09
C ALA A 29 -11.29 9.83 3.39
N LEU A 30 -10.33 9.18 4.07
CA LEU A 30 -9.03 8.83 3.48
C LEU A 30 -9.15 7.85 2.32
N ALA A 31 -10.02 6.84 2.43
CA ALA A 31 -10.27 5.88 1.37
C ALA A 31 -10.92 6.55 0.15
N SER A 32 -11.93 7.42 0.37
CA SER A 32 -12.51 8.20 -0.73
C SER A 32 -11.46 9.06 -1.40
N TYR A 33 -10.67 9.80 -0.62
CA TYR A 33 -9.62 10.66 -1.17
C TYR A 33 -8.57 9.88 -1.96
N TYR A 34 -8.22 8.69 -1.49
CA TYR A 34 -7.29 7.81 -2.20
C TYR A 34 -7.84 7.44 -3.58
N GLU A 35 -9.08 7.00 -3.68
CA GLU A 35 -9.71 6.60 -4.94
C GLU A 35 -9.90 7.81 -5.87
N ASP A 36 -10.51 8.88 -5.36
CA ASP A 36 -10.99 10.02 -6.17
C ASP A 36 -9.87 10.94 -6.67
N HIS A 37 -8.72 10.95 -5.99
CA HIS A 37 -7.66 11.94 -6.24
C HIS A 37 -6.26 11.35 -6.33
N TYR A 38 -5.93 10.36 -5.50
CA TYR A 38 -4.57 9.85 -5.43
C TYR A 38 -4.29 8.73 -6.44
N GLN A 39 -5.22 7.79 -6.60
CA GLN A 39 -5.08 6.61 -7.45
C GLN A 39 -5.07 6.97 -8.94
N ASP A 40 -5.84 7.96 -9.36
CA ASP A 40 -5.85 8.42 -10.75
C ASP A 40 -4.53 9.11 -11.14
N GLN A 41 -3.86 9.73 -10.16
CA GLN A 41 -2.62 10.50 -10.38
C GLN A 41 -1.34 9.71 -10.11
N ASN A 42 -1.42 8.56 -9.43
CA ASN A 42 -0.26 7.78 -9.01
C ASN A 42 -0.46 6.30 -9.35
N SER A 43 0.63 5.59 -9.68
CA SER A 43 0.56 4.16 -9.96
C SER A 43 -0.10 3.38 -8.80
N LYS A 44 -0.66 2.20 -9.10
CA LYS A 44 -1.43 1.34 -8.16
C LYS A 44 -0.74 1.03 -6.81
N ASN A 45 0.54 1.38 -6.65
CA ASN A 45 1.29 1.21 -5.42
C ASN A 45 1.22 2.48 -4.56
N LEU A 46 0.54 2.37 -3.42
CA LEU A 46 0.48 3.43 -2.42
C LEU A 46 1.87 3.77 -1.88
N ASN A 47 2.44 4.89 -2.34
CA ASN A 47 3.53 5.56 -1.63
C ASN A 47 2.94 6.36 -0.47
N LEU A 48 2.97 5.77 0.73
CA LEU A 48 2.35 6.34 1.92
C LEU A 48 2.86 7.76 2.26
N LYS A 49 4.15 8.03 2.04
CA LYS A 49 4.71 9.36 2.31
C LYS A 49 4.12 10.40 1.36
N HIS A 50 4.05 10.07 0.08
CA HIS A 50 3.50 10.95 -0.94
C HIS A 50 2.00 11.18 -0.70
N PHE A 51 1.24 10.11 -0.45
CA PHE A 51 -0.18 10.18 -0.11
C PHE A 51 -0.47 11.11 1.07
N LEU A 52 0.24 10.93 2.19
CA LEU A 52 0.06 11.77 3.38
C LEU A 52 0.41 13.24 3.09
N LEU A 53 1.41 13.51 2.24
CA LEU A 53 1.73 14.88 1.83
C LEU A 53 0.61 15.49 0.99
N THR A 54 0.07 14.76 0.02
CA THR A 54 -1.07 15.22 -0.80
C THR A 54 -2.28 15.53 0.09
N CYS A 55 -2.58 14.67 1.08
CA CYS A 55 -3.65 14.93 2.04
C CYS A 55 -3.40 16.17 2.93
N ILE A 56 -2.14 16.52 3.24
CA ILE A 56 -1.83 17.72 4.03
C ILE A 56 -1.98 19.00 3.21
N GLU A 57 -1.70 18.92 1.91
CA GLU A 57 -1.82 20.03 0.97
C GLU A 57 -3.28 20.35 0.64
N ASP A 58 -4.16 19.34 0.62
CA ASP A 58 -5.59 19.54 0.43
C ASP A 58 -6.27 20.09 1.70
N PRO A 59 -6.90 21.30 1.66
CA PRO A 59 -7.59 21.87 2.82
C PRO A 59 -8.68 20.98 3.43
N ARG A 60 -9.36 20.17 2.62
CA ARG A 60 -10.45 19.27 3.06
C ARG A 60 -9.91 18.15 3.94
N MET A 61 -8.74 17.63 3.57
CA MET A 61 -8.06 16.55 4.29
C MET A 61 -7.21 17.08 5.43
N ARG A 62 -6.61 18.27 5.28
CA ARG A 62 -5.80 18.93 6.31
C ARG A 62 -6.55 19.14 7.63
N ALA A 63 -7.86 19.32 7.57
CA ALA A 63 -8.72 19.45 8.74
C ALA A 63 -8.96 18.12 9.48
N LYS A 64 -8.66 16.98 8.86
CA LYS A 64 -8.79 15.66 9.49
C LYS A 64 -7.67 15.47 10.49
N GLU A 65 -8.07 15.07 11.70
CA GLU A 65 -7.14 14.80 12.77
C GLU A 65 -6.19 13.65 12.39
N ASN A 66 -4.98 13.69 12.94
CA ASN A 66 -3.90 12.71 12.76
C ASN A 66 -3.13 12.65 11.42
N ILE A 67 -3.59 13.20 10.29
CA ILE A 67 -2.82 13.10 9.03
C ILE A 67 -1.41 13.69 9.18
N ALA A 68 -1.32 14.89 9.76
CA ALA A 68 -0.03 15.53 10.06
C ALA A 68 0.80 14.73 11.07
N GLN A 69 0.14 14.03 12.01
CA GLN A 69 0.82 13.20 13.01
C GLN A 69 1.43 11.95 12.38
N TYR A 70 0.71 11.27 11.48
CA TYR A 70 1.26 10.17 10.70
C TYR A 70 2.45 10.62 9.84
N SER A 71 2.35 11.76 9.16
CA SER A 71 3.47 12.31 8.40
C SER A 71 4.71 12.53 9.28
N LEU A 72 4.54 13.13 10.46
CA LEU A 72 5.61 13.33 11.45
C LEU A 72 6.21 12.02 11.95
N MET A 73 5.38 11.00 12.22
CA MET A 73 5.86 9.68 12.62
C MET A 73 6.70 9.03 11.51
N LEU A 74 6.28 9.18 10.25
CA LEU A 74 6.99 8.64 9.10
C LEU A 74 8.38 9.28 8.95
N ASP A 75 8.47 10.61 9.03
CA ASP A 75 9.76 11.31 9.02
C ASP A 75 10.63 10.94 10.22
N SER A 76 10.02 10.70 11.39
CA SER A 76 10.74 10.28 12.59
C SER A 76 11.35 8.89 12.48
N LEU A 77 10.80 7.99 11.67
CA LEU A 77 11.39 6.66 11.45
C LEU A 77 12.80 6.76 10.85
N GLU A 78 13.00 7.65 9.88
CA GLU A 78 14.31 7.84 9.24
C GLU A 78 15.33 8.41 10.22
N VAL A 79 14.91 9.36 11.06
CA VAL A 79 15.75 9.88 12.16
C VAL A 79 16.14 8.77 13.11
N LEU A 80 15.17 7.98 13.60
CA LEU A 80 15.43 6.88 14.53
C LEU A 80 16.36 5.81 13.94
N LYS A 81 16.25 5.51 12.64
CA LYS A 81 17.16 4.57 11.97
C LYS A 81 18.59 5.09 11.96
N ARG A 82 18.78 6.37 11.60
CA ARG A 82 20.10 7.03 11.56
C ARG A 82 20.76 7.07 12.94
N GLU A 83 20.02 7.54 13.95
CA GLU A 83 20.51 7.63 15.32
C GLU A 83 20.90 6.25 15.88
N ARG A 84 20.08 5.23 15.60
CA ARG A 84 20.37 3.86 16.00
C ARG A 84 21.61 3.29 15.30
N ALA A 85 21.80 3.57 14.02
CA ALA A 85 22.99 3.17 13.28
C ALA A 85 24.25 3.82 13.86
N SER A 86 24.18 5.12 14.20
CA SER A 86 25.25 5.85 14.87
C SER A 86 25.67 5.17 16.19
N LEU A 87 24.69 4.81 17.03
CA LEU A 87 24.95 4.12 18.30
C LEU A 87 25.59 2.73 18.13
N LYS A 88 25.24 1.99 17.08
CA LYS A 88 25.85 0.68 16.78
C LYS A 88 27.28 0.81 16.27
N ASN A 89 27.57 1.86 15.50
CA ASN A 89 28.88 2.11 14.92
C ASN A 89 29.87 2.67 15.94
N ALA A 90 29.40 3.24 17.05
CA ALA A 90 30.23 3.62 18.19
C ALA A 90 30.79 2.36 18.89
N LYS A 91 31.92 1.84 18.37
CA LYS A 91 32.66 0.72 18.97
C LYS A 91 33.31 1.17 20.29
N LEU A 92 32.59 0.96 21.40
CA LEU A 92 33.09 1.29 22.74
C LEU A 92 33.68 0.04 23.43
N PRO A 93 34.83 0.17 24.14
CA PRO A 93 35.40 -0.92 24.91
C PRO A 93 34.46 -1.48 25.99
N PRO A 94 34.63 -2.75 26.39
CA PRO A 94 34.06 -3.27 27.64
C PRO A 94 34.41 -2.37 28.84
N GLY A 95 33.41 -2.07 29.68
CA GLY A 95 33.57 -1.21 30.85
C GLY A 95 33.43 0.31 30.60
N HIS A 96 33.36 0.77 29.35
CA HIS A 96 33.18 2.20 29.08
C HIS A 96 31.82 2.70 29.63
N PRO A 97 31.77 3.79 30.42
CA PRO A 97 30.56 4.21 31.12
C PRO A 97 29.38 4.50 30.18
N THR A 98 29.67 5.08 29.01
CA THR A 98 28.67 5.40 27.98
C THR A 98 28.12 4.17 27.25
N ARG A 99 28.76 2.98 27.37
CA ARG A 99 28.28 1.76 26.69
C ARG A 99 26.90 1.35 27.18
N LEU A 100 26.66 1.45 28.49
CA LEU A 100 25.36 1.14 29.08
C LEU A 100 24.29 2.16 28.64
N GLN A 101 24.66 3.44 28.58
CA GLN A 101 23.77 4.51 28.09
C GLN A 101 23.39 4.30 26.63
N ASN A 102 24.37 4.02 25.75
CA ASN A 102 24.12 3.74 24.34
C ASN A 102 23.21 2.51 24.16
N ARG A 103 23.40 1.47 24.99
CA ARG A 103 22.53 0.29 24.97
C ARG A 103 21.08 0.65 25.34
N ARG A 104 20.88 1.44 26.40
CA ARG A 104 19.56 1.93 26.82
C ARG A 104 18.89 2.77 25.71
N GLN A 105 19.62 3.72 25.13
CA GLN A 105 19.12 4.55 24.03
C GLN A 105 18.77 3.74 22.78
N ASN A 106 19.59 2.73 22.43
CA ASN A 106 19.29 1.86 21.30
C ASN A 106 18.01 1.03 21.50
N TYR A 107 17.75 0.55 22.72
CA TYR A 107 16.46 -0.10 23.04
C TYR A 107 15.29 0.87 22.95
N GLU A 108 15.47 2.10 23.43
CA GLU A 108 14.45 3.13 23.35
C GLU A 108 14.10 3.48 21.89
N TYR A 109 15.09 3.66 21.02
CA TYR A 109 14.85 3.87 19.60
C TYR A 109 14.19 2.68 18.93
N LEU A 110 14.56 1.45 19.29
CA LEU A 110 13.90 0.25 18.78
C LEU A 110 12.42 0.19 19.22
N ARG A 111 12.12 0.51 20.48
CA ARG A 111 10.76 0.60 21.00
C ARG A 111 9.94 1.61 20.19
N LEU A 112 10.45 2.82 20.03
CA LEU A 112 9.78 3.88 19.25
C LEU A 112 9.54 3.47 17.80
N GLN A 113 10.53 2.87 17.13
CA GLN A 113 10.36 2.36 15.76
C GLN A 113 9.23 1.33 15.69
N ASN A 114 9.16 0.41 16.66
CA ASN A 114 8.13 -0.62 16.69
C ASN A 114 6.74 -0.06 16.95
N THR A 115 6.61 0.94 17.85
CA THR A 115 5.35 1.65 18.08
C THR A 115 4.87 2.35 16.82
N ILE A 116 5.74 3.11 16.14
CA ILE A 116 5.38 3.78 14.89
C ILE A 116 4.99 2.76 13.81
N LYS A 117 5.75 1.68 13.64
CA LYS A 117 5.42 0.61 12.69
C LYS A 117 4.09 -0.08 13.02
N HIS A 118 3.71 -0.17 14.28
CA HIS A 118 2.41 -0.70 14.68
C HIS A 118 1.28 0.22 14.21
N HIS A 119 1.37 1.53 14.48
CA HIS A 119 0.39 2.51 14.00
C HIS A 119 0.25 2.52 12.48
N PHE A 120 1.35 2.36 11.73
CA PHE A 120 1.27 2.27 10.26
C PHE A 120 0.72 0.95 9.75
N ARG A 121 0.95 -0.17 10.44
CA ARG A 121 0.28 -1.43 10.10
C ARG A 121 -1.22 -1.30 10.29
N HIS A 122 -1.65 -0.73 11.41
CA HIS A 122 -3.06 -0.46 11.67
C HIS A 122 -3.66 0.48 10.61
N PHE A 123 -2.99 1.60 10.32
CA PHE A 123 -3.40 2.53 9.26
C PHE A 123 -3.62 1.84 7.92
N HIS A 124 -2.67 0.98 7.50
CA HIS A 124 -2.78 0.27 6.23
C HIS A 124 -3.93 -0.73 6.20
N ILE A 125 -4.14 -1.45 7.32
CA ILE A 125 -5.25 -2.40 7.45
C ILE A 125 -6.60 -1.70 7.34
N GLU A 126 -6.80 -0.61 8.10
CA GLU A 126 -8.07 0.12 8.10
C GLU A 126 -8.32 0.82 6.76
N LEU A 127 -7.29 1.44 6.15
CA LEU A 127 -7.44 2.04 4.82
C LEU A 127 -7.87 1.00 3.77
N LEU A 128 -7.23 -0.18 3.77
CA LEU A 128 -7.58 -1.26 2.85
C LEU A 128 -8.97 -1.84 3.14
N ARG A 129 -9.34 -1.93 4.42
CA ARG A 129 -10.68 -2.36 4.83
C ARG A 129 -11.75 -1.43 4.26
N GLU A 130 -11.57 -0.12 4.41
CA GLU A 130 -12.52 0.88 3.91
C GLU A 130 -12.62 0.86 2.38
N GLN A 131 -11.49 0.74 1.66
CA GLN A 131 -11.52 0.55 0.20
C GLN A 131 -12.36 -0.66 -0.22
N LYS A 132 -12.16 -1.81 0.45
CA LYS A 132 -12.95 -3.03 0.16
C LYS A 132 -14.44 -2.86 0.46
N LEU A 133 -14.78 -2.16 1.54
CA LEU A 133 -16.18 -1.88 1.89
C LEU A 133 -16.84 -1.00 0.82
N ARG A 134 -16.13 0.01 0.31
CA ARG A 134 -16.59 0.88 -0.78
C ARG A 134 -16.77 0.13 -2.09
N GLU A 135 -15.80 -0.69 -2.50
CA GLU A 135 -15.94 -1.55 -3.68
C GLU A 135 -17.15 -2.48 -3.58
N ALA A 136 -17.39 -3.07 -2.40
CA ALA A 136 -18.54 -3.94 -2.16
C ALA A 136 -19.88 -3.18 -2.18
N ALA A 137 -19.90 -1.91 -1.76
CA ALA A 137 -21.07 -1.05 -1.85
C ALA A 137 -21.35 -0.62 -3.31
N GLY A 138 -20.32 -0.26 -4.07
CA GLY A 138 -20.43 0.13 -5.48
C GLY A 138 -20.88 -1.00 -6.40
N LYS A 139 -20.49 -2.25 -6.13
CA LYS A 139 -20.95 -3.44 -6.89
C LYS A 139 -22.45 -3.74 -6.75
N LYS A 140 -23.17 -3.13 -5.81
CA LYS A 140 -24.61 -3.37 -5.61
C LYS A 140 -25.52 -2.46 -6.45
N GLN A 141 -25.01 -1.38 -7.06
CA GLN A 141 -25.83 -0.46 -7.85
C GLN A 141 -25.90 -0.77 -9.35
N THR A 142 -25.03 -1.63 -9.88
CA THR A 142 -24.98 -1.90 -11.34
C THR A 142 -25.81 -3.11 -11.81
N HIS A 143 -26.50 -3.84 -10.92
CA HIS A 143 -27.28 -5.04 -11.30
C HIS A 143 -28.80 -4.88 -11.22
N LYS A 144 -29.33 -3.66 -11.38
CA LYS A 144 -30.78 -3.42 -11.55
C LYS A 144 -31.07 -2.37 -12.62
N GLN A 145 -30.66 -2.63 -13.85
CA GLN A 145 -31.38 -2.11 -15.01
C GLN A 145 -31.49 -3.20 -16.07
N THR A 146 -32.55 -4.00 -15.96
CA THR A 146 -33.13 -4.73 -17.08
C THR A 146 -34.06 -3.74 -17.79
N PRO A 147 -33.85 -3.38 -19.07
CA PRO A 147 -34.93 -2.87 -19.88
C PRO A 147 -35.67 -4.07 -20.48
N ALA A 148 -36.98 -4.06 -20.24
CA ALA A 148 -37.94 -4.99 -20.77
C ALA A 148 -37.84 -5.16 -22.29
N ALA A 149 -38.16 -6.38 -22.72
CA ALA A 149 -38.36 -6.78 -24.10
C ALA A 149 -39.25 -5.78 -24.86
N LYS A 150 -38.77 -5.32 -26.01
CA LYS A 150 -39.65 -4.85 -27.08
C LYS A 150 -39.82 -6.00 -28.06
N GLU A 151 -40.98 -6.64 -27.99
CA GLU A 151 -41.54 -7.42 -29.08
C GLU A 151 -41.60 -6.51 -30.32
N LYS A 152 -40.99 -6.96 -31.43
CA LYS A 152 -41.25 -6.40 -32.75
C LYS A 152 -42.08 -7.41 -33.53
N GLU A 153 -43.34 -7.04 -33.67
CA GLU A 153 -44.33 -7.64 -34.55
C GLU A 153 -44.00 -7.33 -36.03
N TYR A 154 -44.36 -8.29 -36.89
CA TYR A 154 -44.17 -8.30 -38.34
C TYR A 154 -44.95 -7.21 -39.08
N GLY A 155 -44.39 -6.69 -40.18
CA GLY A 155 -45.12 -5.86 -41.14
C GLY A 155 -44.28 -5.56 -42.38
N ALA A 156 -44.46 -6.36 -43.43
CA ALA A 156 -43.86 -6.18 -44.75
C ALA A 156 -44.55 -5.08 -45.56
N THR A 157 -43.81 -4.43 -46.48
CA THR A 157 -44.23 -4.08 -47.85
C THR A 157 -43.04 -3.54 -48.65
N ALA A 158 -43.14 -3.67 -49.98
CA ALA A 158 -42.05 -3.82 -50.95
C ALA A 158 -41.86 -2.61 -51.90
N ALA A 159 -40.75 -2.68 -52.67
CA ALA A 159 -40.46 -2.05 -53.97
C ALA A 159 -40.09 -0.53 -53.95
N ALA A 160 -39.17 0.02 -54.75
CA ALA A 160 -38.48 -0.42 -55.98
C ALA A 160 -37.18 0.41 -56.21
N GLU A 161 -36.27 -0.15 -57.05
CA GLU A 161 -35.33 0.49 -58.02
C GLU A 161 -34.32 1.57 -57.54
N GLU A 162 -33.14 1.79 -58.11
CA GLU A 162 -32.20 1.15 -59.05
C GLU A 162 -31.02 2.15 -59.06
N GLY A 163 -29.76 1.71 -59.11
CA GLY A 163 -28.63 2.66 -59.17
C GLY A 163 -27.27 2.05 -58.85
N ALA A 164 -26.65 1.50 -59.88
CA ALA A 164 -25.31 0.92 -59.89
C ALA A 164 -24.19 1.95 -59.63
N LEU A 165 -23.13 1.54 -58.94
CA LEU A 165 -21.74 1.49 -59.47
C LEU A 165 -20.74 1.10 -58.37
N ALA A 166 -19.94 0.07 -58.68
CA ALA A 166 -18.47 -0.05 -58.52
C ALA A 166 -17.83 0.41 -57.18
N SER A 167 -16.87 -0.24 -56.53
CA SER A 167 -15.93 -1.32 -56.87
C SER A 167 -14.81 -1.21 -55.81
N GLN A 168 -14.46 -2.27 -55.07
CA GLN A 168 -13.08 -2.74 -54.78
C GLN A 168 -12.95 -3.55 -53.47
N GLY A 169 -12.30 -4.73 -53.64
CA GLY A 169 -11.68 -5.60 -52.62
C GLY A 169 -12.65 -6.60 -51.96
N LYS A 170 -12.67 -7.93 -52.17
CA LYS A 170 -11.61 -8.94 -52.39
C LYS A 170 -10.44 -8.73 -51.41
N GLU A 171 -10.03 -9.63 -50.54
CA GLU A 171 -10.21 -11.06 -50.21
C GLU A 171 -9.85 -11.14 -48.70
N GLY A 172 -10.16 -12.12 -47.88
CA GLY A 172 -10.69 -13.46 -48.04
C GLY A 172 -10.72 -14.09 -46.64
N ALA A 173 -11.66 -15.02 -46.45
CA ALA A 173 -11.82 -15.80 -45.24
C ALA A 173 -10.64 -16.79 -45.05
N LYS A 174 -10.30 -17.08 -43.79
CA LYS A 174 -10.09 -18.46 -43.36
C LYS A 174 -10.34 -18.63 -41.86
N GLU A 175 -11.23 -19.57 -41.59
CA GLU A 175 -11.66 -20.12 -40.30
C GLU A 175 -10.62 -21.10 -39.72
N LYS A 176 -10.96 -21.55 -38.50
CA LYS A 176 -10.58 -22.77 -37.76
C LYS A 176 -9.32 -22.68 -36.89
N GLU A 177 -9.52 -22.69 -35.57
CA GLU A 177 -9.62 -23.88 -34.69
C GLU A 177 -8.27 -24.58 -34.60
N GLU A 178 -7.61 -24.52 -33.44
CA GLU A 178 -7.54 -25.67 -32.52
C GLU A 178 -6.77 -25.32 -31.25
N GLU A 179 -7.23 -25.98 -30.21
CA GLU A 179 -6.78 -26.10 -28.84
C GLU A 179 -5.44 -26.87 -28.79
N GLU A 180 -4.46 -26.42 -28.03
CA GLU A 180 -3.44 -27.33 -27.50
C GLU A 180 -2.91 -26.84 -26.15
N GLU A 181 -3.14 -27.67 -25.14
CA GLU A 181 -2.44 -27.67 -23.87
C GLU A 181 -0.92 -27.73 -24.10
N ALA A 182 -0.17 -26.93 -23.33
CA ALA A 182 1.18 -27.31 -22.96
C ALA A 182 1.55 -26.71 -21.60
N ALA A 183 1.53 -27.55 -20.56
CA ALA A 183 2.35 -27.34 -19.38
C ALA A 183 3.84 -27.32 -19.78
N PRO A 184 4.68 -26.63 -19.00
CA PRO A 184 5.72 -27.36 -18.27
C PRO A 184 5.77 -26.86 -16.82
N GLY A 185 6.05 -27.68 -15.82
CA GLY A 185 7.09 -28.70 -15.80
C GLY A 185 8.13 -28.28 -14.77
N GLU A 186 8.27 -29.11 -13.75
CA GLU A 186 9.09 -28.97 -12.55
C GLU A 186 10.55 -28.56 -12.82
N VAL A 187 11.12 -27.73 -11.92
CA VAL A 187 12.53 -27.85 -11.52
C VAL A 187 12.61 -27.75 -9.99
N GLN A 188 12.84 -28.93 -9.42
CA GLN A 188 13.42 -29.30 -8.12
C GLN A 188 14.72 -28.47 -7.86
N GLN A 189 15.34 -28.30 -6.70
CA GLN A 189 15.48 -29.07 -5.48
C GLN A 189 16.43 -28.28 -4.57
N ALA A 190 16.50 -28.71 -3.30
CA ALA A 190 17.69 -28.66 -2.44
C ALA A 190 18.16 -27.30 -1.89
N LEU A 191 17.92 -27.12 -0.59
CA LEU A 191 19.00 -26.80 0.34
C LEU A 191 18.70 -27.51 1.67
N GLU A 192 19.22 -28.74 1.75
CA GLU A 192 19.50 -29.45 2.99
C GLU A 192 20.52 -28.68 3.85
N GLU A 193 20.29 -28.79 5.16
CA GLU A 193 21.24 -29.05 6.24
C GLU A 193 22.73 -28.76 6.03
N ASN A 194 23.28 -27.97 6.97
CA ASN A 194 24.53 -28.24 7.71
C ASN A 194 24.54 -27.28 8.92
N GLU A 195 24.23 -27.76 10.12
CA GLU A 195 25.16 -28.30 11.14
C GLU A 195 26.10 -27.25 11.77
N LYS A 196 25.97 -27.08 13.10
CA LYS A 196 26.95 -27.43 14.15
C LYS A 196 26.58 -26.73 15.47
N GLU A 197 26.19 -27.51 16.49
CA GLU A 197 27.07 -28.13 17.51
C GLU A 197 27.69 -27.11 18.46
N GLY A 198 27.40 -27.31 19.76
CA GLY A 198 27.97 -26.54 20.86
C GLY A 198 27.14 -26.65 22.14
N ALA A 199 26.88 -27.87 22.61
CA ALA A 199 26.37 -28.13 23.95
C ALA A 199 27.24 -29.20 24.62
N GLU A 200 28.42 -28.78 25.08
CA GLU A 200 29.22 -29.53 26.05
C GLU A 200 28.72 -29.22 27.47
N GLU A 201 28.40 -30.33 28.16
CA GLU A 201 28.83 -30.71 29.50
C GLU A 201 28.80 -29.72 30.66
N GLY A 202 28.03 -30.11 31.70
CA GLY A 202 28.13 -29.54 33.03
C GLY A 202 27.16 -30.22 34.01
N GLY A 203 27.44 -31.47 34.39
CA GLY A 203 26.64 -32.22 35.37
C GLY A 203 27.47 -33.22 36.18
N PHE A 204 28.08 -32.72 37.27
CA PHE A 204 28.49 -33.49 38.46
C PHE A 204 27.24 -33.79 39.31
N PRO A 205 27.20 -34.83 40.19
CA PRO A 205 28.29 -35.28 41.06
C PRO A 205 28.80 -36.72 40.86
#